data_AF-A0A7U9XIM0-F1
#
_entry.id   AF-A0A7U9XIM0-F1
#
_cell.length_a   1.000
_cell.length_b   1.000
_cell.length_c   1.000
_cell.angle_alpha   90.00
_cell.angle_beta   90.00
_cell.angle_gamma   90.00
#
_symmetry.space_group_name_H-M   'P 1'
#
loop_
_entity.id
_entity.type
_entity.pdbx_description
1 polymer ?
#
loop_
_entity_poly.entity_id
_entity_poly.type
_entity_poly.pdbx_seq_one_letter_code
_entity_poly.pdbx_strand_id
1 'polypeptide(L)' 'MRAMKKSDSMEEIVFRKLQTEKLHKAISELPEKQKKRLILHYFQALTYVEIAEREKCSTRAVEYSIHGAMQSLKKFFEKN' A
#
# COMPACT_ATOMS: atom_id res chain seq x y z
N MET A 1 0.10 -13.07 -30.16
CA MET A 1 -1.03 -12.11 -30.16
C MET A 1 -0.90 -11.18 -28.97
N ARG A 2 -0.80 -9.86 -29.18
CA ARG A 2 -0.97 -8.88 -28.10
C ARG A 2 -2.47 -8.68 -27.91
N ALA A 3 -3.02 -9.08 -26.77
CA ALA A 3 -4.40 -8.73 -26.43
C ALA A 3 -4.49 -7.19 -26.42
N MET A 4 -5.28 -6.62 -27.33
CA MET A 4 -5.59 -5.19 -27.32
C MET A 4 -6.42 -4.95 -26.06
N LYS A 5 -5.82 -4.29 -25.06
CA LYS A 5 -6.52 -3.93 -23.82
C LYS A 5 -7.74 -3.09 -24.20
N LYS A 6 -8.94 -3.59 -23.93
CA LYS A 6 -10.20 -2.87 -24.16
C LYS A 6 -10.12 -1.52 -23.46
N SER A 7 -10.52 -0.44 -24.14
CA SER A 7 -10.62 0.87 -23.51
C SER A 7 -11.58 0.78 -22.34
N ASP A 8 -11.10 1.21 -21.18
CA ASP A 8 -11.86 1.25 -19.93
C ASP A 8 -13.16 2.05 -20.12
N SER A 9 -14.30 1.55 -19.62
CA SER A 9 -15.56 2.31 -19.70
C SER A 9 -15.53 3.54 -18.79
N MET A 10 -16.43 4.50 -19.01
CA MET A 10 -16.52 5.69 -18.14
C MET A 10 -16.77 5.29 -16.68
N GLU A 11 -17.67 4.33 -16.46
CA GLU A 11 -17.98 3.76 -15.15
C GLU A 11 -16.73 3.12 -14.52
N GLU A 12 -15.93 2.39 -15.30
CA GLU A 12 -14.74 1.72 -14.82
C GLU A 12 -13.60 2.70 -14.48
N ILE A 13 -13.51 3.82 -15.20
CA ILE A 13 -12.58 4.92 -14.89
C ILE A 13 -12.99 5.61 -13.60
N VAL A 14 -14.27 5.96 -13.45
CA VAL A 14 -14.81 6.62 -12.25
C VAL A 14 -14.65 5.69 -11.04
N PHE A 15 -14.98 4.41 -11.19
CA PHE A 15 -14.83 3.41 -10.14
C PHE A 15 -13.36 3.29 -9.69
N ARG A 16 -12.41 3.22 -10.62
CA ARG A 16 -10.98 3.19 -10.28
C ARG A 16 -10.54 4.44 -9.53
N LYS A 17 -10.95 5.63 -9.98
CA LYS A 17 -10.63 6.89 -9.27
C LYS A 17 -11.13 6.85 -7.83
N LEU A 18 -12.38 6.42 -7.62
CA LEU A 18 -12.96 6.32 -6.27
C LEU A 18 -12.20 5.31 -5.39
N GLN A 19 -11.82 4.15 -5.94
CA GLN A 19 -11.03 3.15 -5.22
C GLN A 19 -9.63 3.69 -4.87
N THR A 20 -8.99 4.38 -5.81
CA THR A 20 -7.68 5.01 -5.62
C THR A 20 -7.74 6.09 -4.54
N GLU A 21 -8.74 6.98 -4.57
CA GLU A 21 -8.94 8.00 -3.54
C GLU A 21 -9.16 7.39 -2.15
N LYS A 22 -9.99 6.34 -2.05
CA LYS A 22 -10.19 5.60 -0.80
C LYS A 22 -8.89 4.99 -0.28
N LEU A 23 -8.09 4.39 -1.16
CA LEU A 23 -6.80 3.82 -0.79
C LEU A 23 -5.82 4.90 -0.31
N HIS A 24 -5.73 6.03 -1.01
CA HIS A 24 -4.89 7.15 -0.59
C HIS A 24 -5.29 7.69 0.78
N LYS A 25 -6.60 7.82 1.03
CA LYS A 25 -7.11 8.21 2.35
C LYS A 25 -6.68 7.21 3.43
N ALA A 26 -6.90 5.92 3.21
CA ALA A 26 -6.52 4.88 4.17
C ALA A 26 -5.01 4.89 4.47
N ILE A 27 -4.17 5.06 3.45
CA ILE A 27 -2.71 5.16 3.60
C ILE A 27 -2.31 6.43 4.35
N SER A 28 -3.03 7.55 4.14
CA SER A 28 -2.75 8.82 4.81
C SER A 28 -3.04 8.80 6.31
N GLU A 29 -3.98 7.94 6.73
CA GLU A 29 -4.34 7.74 8.15
C GLU A 29 -3.37 6.80 8.89
N LEU A 30 -2.43 6.15 8.18
CA LEU A 30 -1.41 5.31 8.80
C LEU A 30 -0.36 6.14 9.55
N PRO A 31 0.18 5.63 10.68
CA PRO A 31 1.36 6.19 11.32
C PRO A 31 2.52 6.34 10.33
N GLU A 32 3.29 7.42 10.44
CA GLU A 32 4.32 7.79 9.46
C GLU A 32 5.30 6.65 9.14
N LYS A 33 5.75 5.92 10.17
CA LYS A 33 6.66 4.78 10.03
C LYS A 33 6.01 3.60 9.27
N GLN A 34 4.74 3.32 9.53
CA GLN A 34 3.98 2.28 8.84
C GLN A 34 3.77 2.64 7.37
N LYS A 35 3.31 3.87 7.10
CA LYS A 35 3.13 4.43 5.76
C LYS A 35 4.42 4.36 4.95
N LYS A 36 5.52 4.88 5.50
CA LYS A 36 6.83 4.92 4.81
C LYS A 36 7.32 3.51 4.46
N ARG A 37 7.29 2.56 5.39
CA ARG A 37 7.73 1.18 5.15
C ARG A 37 6.85 0.45 4.15
N LEU A 38 5.54 0.71 4.16
CA LEU A 38 4.60 0.17 3.18
C LEU A 38 4.89 0.72 1.77
N ILE A 39 5.21 2.01 1.65
CA ILE A 39 5.62 2.63 0.37
C ILE A 39 6.91 2.00 -0.16
N LEU A 40 7.93 1.86 0.69
CA LEU A 40 9.20 1.25 0.31
C LEU A 40 9.02 -0.20 -0.18
N HIS A 41 8.19 -0.98 0.51
CA HIS A 41 7.99 -2.37 0.14
C HIS A 41 7.15 -2.55 -1.14
N TYR A 42 5.99 -1.91 -1.22
CA TYR A 42 5.03 -2.17 -2.31
C TYR A 42 5.25 -1.30 -3.56
N PHE A 43 5.75 -0.07 -3.40
CA PHE A 43 5.93 0.85 -4.54
C PHE A 43 7.37 0.92 -5.02
N GLN A 44 8.34 0.66 -4.14
CA GLN A 44 9.76 0.65 -4.50
C GLN A 44 10.34 -0.77 -4.55
N ALA A 45 9.54 -1.80 -4.24
CA ALA A 45 9.93 -3.21 -4.27
C ALA A 45 11.13 -3.58 -3.37
N LEU A 46 11.38 -2.83 -2.29
CA LEU A 46 12.43 -3.17 -1.32
C LEU A 46 11.99 -4.35 -0.43
N THR A 47 12.92 -5.23 -0.11
CA THR A 47 12.75 -6.29 0.88
C THR A 47 12.75 -5.74 2.31
N TYR A 48 12.22 -6.52 3.26
CA TYR A 48 12.25 -6.13 4.67
C TYR A 48 13.67 -5.93 5.20
N VAL A 49 14.63 -6.70 4.68
CA VAL A 49 16.05 -6.61 5.04
C VAL A 49 16.64 -5.28 4.56
N GLU A 50 16.45 -4.93 3.29
CA GLU A 50 16.97 -3.66 2.73
C GLU A 50 16.37 -2.43 3.44
N ILE A 51 15.08 -2.48 3.80
CA ILE A 51 14.43 -1.43 4.58
C ILE A 51 15.05 -1.35 5.99
N ALA A 52 15.27 -2.50 6.62
CA ALA A 52 15.85 -2.57 7.96
C ALA A 52 17.28 -2.03 8.00
N GLU A 53 18.11 -2.38 7.02
CA GLU A 53 19.46 -1.87 6.84
C GLU A 53 19.47 -0.34 6.63
N ARG A 54 18.60 0.16 5.75
CA ARG A 54 18.48 1.60 5.47
C ARG A 54 18.03 2.42 6.69
N GLU A 55 17.15 1.85 7.51
CA GLU A 55 16.64 2.49 8.73
C GLU A 55 17.47 2.15 9.98
N LYS A 56 18.53 1.34 9.86
CA LYS A 56 19.36 0.85 10.97
C LYS A 56 18.54 0.24 12.11
N CYS A 57 17.60 -0.63 11.75
CA CYS A 57 16.73 -1.33 12.71
C CYS A 57 16.68 -2.83 12.40
N SER A 58 15.98 -3.62 13.22
CA SER A 58 15.83 -5.05 12.96
C SER A 58 14.81 -5.34 11.86
N THR A 59 15.03 -6.39 11.07
CA THR A 59 14.08 -6.89 10.07
C THR A 59 12.71 -7.16 10.68
N ARG A 60 12.67 -7.75 11.88
CA ARG A 60 11.43 -7.95 12.64
C ARG A 60 10.68 -6.66 12.90
N ALA A 61 11.37 -5.56 13.23
CA ALA A 61 10.70 -4.28 13.44
C ALA A 61 10.02 -3.78 12.17
N VAL A 62 10.62 -4.01 11.00
CA VAL A 62 10.03 -3.68 9.70
C VAL A 62 8.82 -4.57 9.42
N GLU A 63 8.95 -5.89 9.60
CA GLU A 63 7.85 -6.85 9.46
C GLU A 63 6.64 -6.48 10.31
N TYR A 64 6.82 -6.26 11.62
CA TYR A 64 5.74 -5.86 12.52
C TYR A 64 5.06 -4.56 12.08
N SER A 65 5.85 -3.59 11.60
CA SER A 65 5.32 -2.32 11.14
C SER A 65 4.50 -2.46 9.86
N ILE A 66 4.96 -3.25 8.89
CA ILE A 66 4.24 -3.48 7.63
C ILE A 66 2.99 -4.32 7.90
N HIS A 67 3.09 -5.34 8.75
CA HIS A 67 1.94 -6.14 9.16
C HIS A 67 0.87 -5.28 9.87
N GLY A 68 1.29 -4.40 10.79
CA GLY A 68 0.39 -3.44 11.43
C GLY A 68 -0.27 -2.49 10.43
N ALA A 69 0.49 -2.01 9.44
CA ALA A 69 -0.04 -1.18 8.36
C ALA A 69 -1.13 -1.93 7.56
N MET A 70 -0.88 -3.19 7.19
CA MET A 70 -1.85 -4.02 6.46
C MET A 70 -3.11 -4.29 7.28
N GLN A 71 -2.99 -4.55 8.58
CA GLN A 71 -4.15 -4.72 9.46
C GLN A 71 -5.00 -3.45 9.54
N SER A 72 -4.37 -2.28 9.64
CA SER A 72 -5.07 -0.99 9.66
C SER A 72 -5.80 -0.74 8.35
N LEU A 73 -5.16 -1.01 7.20
CA LEU A 73 -5.81 -0.93 5.90
C LEU A 73 -6.99 -1.90 5.80
N LYS A 74 -6.82 -3.16 6.21
CA LYS A 74 -7.90 -4.16 6.22
C LYS A 74 -9.10 -3.67 7.04
N LYS A 75 -8.87 -3.17 8.26
CA LYS A 75 -9.92 -2.61 9.11
C LYS A 75 -10.62 -1.40 8.50
N PHE A 76 -9.88 -0.54 7.79
CA PHE A 76 -10.45 0.62 7.10
C PHE A 76 -11.45 0.22 6.00
N PHE A 77 -11.12 -0.83 5.24
CA PHE A 77 -11.96 -1.34 4.18
C PHE A 77 -13.07 -2.28 4.68
N GLU A 78 -12.91 -2.98 5.81
CA GLU A 78 -13.97 -3.79 6.42
C GLU A 78 -15.04 -2.94 7.12
N LYS A 79 -14.72 -1.71 7.54
CA LYS A 79 -15.66 -0.79 8.17
C LYS A 79 -16.56 -0.02 7.19
N ASN A 80 -16.38 -0.18 5.88
CA ASN A 80 -17.12 0.53 4.84
C ASN A 80 -17.94 -0.42 3.96
#